data_AF-A0A971VB22-F1
#
_entry.id   AF-A0A971VB22-F1
#
_cell.length_a   1.000
_cell.length_b   1.000
_cell.length_c   1.000
_cell.angle_alpha   90.00
_cell.angle_beta   90.00
_cell.angle_gamma   90.00
#
_symmetry.space_group_name_H-M   'P 1'
#
loop_
_entity.id
_entity.type
_entity.pdbx_description
1 polymer ?
#
loop_
_entity_poly.entity_id
_entity_poly.type
_entity_poly.pdbx_seq_one_letter_code
_entity_poly.pdbx_strand_id
1 'polypeptide(L)' 'MDIPIDFLKKKYKNSVIESITGGGTNELYTISHNDETILVKIAGLSSEDIVNEYNALH' A
#
# COMPACT_ATOMS: atom_id res chain seq x y z
N MET A 1 14.02 4.68 8.69
CA MET A 1 12.99 3.63 8.81
C MET A 1 11.95 3.95 7.75
N ASP A 2 11.74 3.04 6.80
CA ASP A 2 10.67 3.16 5.81
C ASP A 2 9.33 2.91 6.51
N ILE A 3 8.71 4.00 6.97
CA ILE A 3 7.41 4.03 7.65
C ILE A 3 6.35 3.12 6.97
N PRO A 4 6.25 3.08 5.62
CA PRO A 4 5.30 2.20 4.94
C PRO A 4 5.54 0.71 5.22
N ILE A 5 6.79 0.25 5.18
CA ILE A 5 7.15 -1.16 5.37
C ILE A 5 6.89 -1.61 6.80
N ASP A 6 7.20 -0.78 7.80
CA ASP A 6 6.98 -1.12 9.21
C ASP A 6 5.48 -1.24 9.53
N PHE A 7 4.64 -0.37 8.93
CA PHE A 7 3.19 -0.48 9.02
C PHE A 7 2.69 -1.80 8.40
N LEU A 8 3.15 -2.14 7.20
CA LEU A 8 2.74 -3.37 6.52
C LEU A 8 3.17 -4.61 7.29
N LYS A 9 4.40 -4.66 7.80
CA LYS A 9 4.90 -5.78 8.64
C LYS A 9 4.07 -5.95 9.91
N LYS A 10 3.61 -4.86 10.52
CA LYS A 10 2.76 -4.90 11.71
C LYS A 10 1.35 -5.40 11.39
N LYS A 11 0.78 -4.98 10.25
CA LYS A 11 -0.58 -5.34 9.82
C LYS A 11 -0.66 -6.77 9.28
N TYR A 12 0.32 -7.18 8.47
CA TYR A 12 0.39 -8.46 7.77
C TYR A 12 1.51 -9.33 8.36
N LYS A 13 1.31 -9.76 9.60
CA LYS A 13 2.28 -10.62 10.30
C LYS A 13 2.47 -11.94 9.55
N ASN A 14 3.69 -12.46 9.57
CA ASN A 14 4.06 -13.72 8.90
C ASN A 14 3.79 -13.74 7.39
N SER A 15 3.66 -12.57 6.75
CA SER A 15 3.51 -12.44 5.31
C SER A 15 4.82 -12.02 4.68
N VAL A 16 5.08 -12.45 3.45
CA VAL A 16 6.15 -11.93 2.61
C VAL A 16 5.67 -10.62 2.00
N ILE A 17 6.44 -9.55 2.14
CA ILE A 17 6.11 -8.21 1.63
C ILE A 17 7.19 -7.79 0.64
N GLU A 18 6.80 -7.53 -0.60
CA GLU A 18 7.71 -7.08 -1.66
C GLU A 18 7.21 -5.78 -2.26
N SER A 19 8.11 -4.81 -2.46
CA SER A 19 7.78 -3.59 -3.18
C SER A 19 7.73 -3.86 -4.69
N ILE A 20 6.68 -3.39 -5.34
CA ILE A 20 6.56 -3.43 -6.79
C ILE A 20 6.90 -2.04 -7.32
N THR A 21 7.75 -1.98 -8.35
CA THR A 21 8.03 -0.73 -9.05
C THR A 21 6.80 -0.31 -9.86
N GLY A 22 5.98 0.56 -9.27
CA GLY A 22 4.87 1.22 -9.97
C GLY A 22 5.31 2.55 -10.54
N GLY A 23 4.92 2.87 -11.77
CA GLY A 23 5.07 4.22 -12.31
C GLY A 23 4.11 5.18 -11.59
N GLY A 24 4.63 6.22 -10.93
CA GLY A 24 3.84 7.26 -10.28
C GLY A 24 4.32 7.63 -8.88
N THR A 25 3.53 8.41 -8.15
CA THR A 25 3.79 8.82 -6.76
C THR A 25 3.33 7.81 -5.72
N ASN A 26 2.70 6.71 -6.14
CA ASN A 26 2.16 5.70 -5.24
C ASN A 26 3.17 4.56 -5.03
N GLU A 27 3.27 4.08 -3.81
CA GLU A 27 4.05 2.89 -3.48
C GLU A 27 3.14 1.65 -3.58
N LEU A 28 3.60 0.62 -4.27
CA LEU A 28 2.86 -0.63 -4.46
C LEU A 28 3.61 -1.77 -3.77
N TYR A 29 2.85 -2.66 -3.13
CA TYR A 29 3.39 -3.82 -2.44
C TYR A 29 2.56 -5.07 -2.74
N THR A 30 3.22 -6.21 -2.97
CA THR A 30 2.59 -7.52 -2.85
C THR A 30 2.74 -8.02 -1.43
N ILE A 31 1.69 -8.66 -0.92
CA ILE A 31 1.67 -9.32 0.38
C ILE A 31 1.21 -10.75 0.17
N SER A 32 2.09 -11.71 0.44
CA SER A 32 1.81 -13.12 0.23
C SER A 32 1.80 -13.90 1.55
N HIS A 33 0.76 -14.68 1.78
CA HIS A 33 0.62 -15.56 2.95
C HIS A 33 -0.19 -16.81 2.59
N ASN A 34 0.37 -18.00 2.81
CA ASN A 34 -0.28 -19.30 2.58
C ASN A 34 -1.07 -19.36 1.26
N ASP A 35 -0.38 -19.14 0.14
CA ASP A 35 -0.91 -19.14 -1.23
C ASP A 35 -1.87 -18.00 -1.61
N GLU A 36 -2.25 -17.13 -0.67
CA GLU A 36 -2.96 -15.90 -0.98
C GLU A 36 -1.98 -14.76 -1.24
N THR A 37 -2.27 -13.95 -2.28
CA THR A 37 -1.51 -12.74 -2.59
C THR A 37 -2.45 -11.55 -2.70
N ILE A 38 -2.14 -10.50 -1.94
CA ILE A 38 -2.89 -9.25 -1.91
C ILE A 38 -2.01 -8.14 -2.47
N LEU A 39 -2.59 -7.29 -3.32
CA LEU A 39 -1.94 -6.07 -3.79
C LEU A 39 -2.34 -4.91 -2.88
N VAL A 40 -1.36 -4.23 -2.30
CA VAL A 40 -1.55 -3.04 -1.48
C VAL A 40 -0.97 -1.82 -2.19
N LYS A 41 -1.78 -0.77 -2.32
CA LYS A 41 -1.38 0.54 -2.81
C LYS A 41 -1.34 1.52 -1.65
N ILE A 42 -0.17 2.11 -1.41
CA ILE A 42 0.01 3.22 -0.48
C ILE A 42 0.07 4.48 -1.35
N ALA A 43 -0.95 5.31 -1.23
CA ALA A 43 -0.97 6.55 -1.97
C ALA A 43 0.08 7.52 -1.39
N GLY A 44 0.93 8.08 -2.24
CA GLY A 44 1.86 9.16 -1.87
C GLY A 44 1.18 10.54 -1.80
N LEU A 45 -0.16 10.54 -1.82
CA LEU A 45 -1.01 11.71 -1.68
C LEU A 45 -1.33 11.92 -0.20
N SER A 46 -1.57 13.17 0.20
CA SER A 46 -2.03 13.44 1.56
C SER A 46 -3.39 12.76 1.79
N SER A 47 -3.73 12.46 3.04
CA SER A 47 -5.05 11.88 3.38
C SER A 47 -6.20 12.74 2.84
N GLU A 48 -6.00 14.06 2.77
CA GLU A 48 -6.95 15.02 2.19
C GLU A 48 -7.13 14.82 0.69
N ASP A 49 -6.05 14.61 -0.06
CA ASP A 49 -6.11 14.38 -1.50
C ASP A 49 -6.86 13.07 -1.84
N ILE A 50 -6.69 12.03 -1.02
CA ILE A 50 -7.44 10.76 -1.18
C ILE A 50 -8.94 10.98 -0.97
N VAL A 51 -9.31 11.74 0.08
CA VAL A 51 -10.72 12.07 0.36
C VAL A 51 -11.30 12.95 -0.75
N ASN A 52 -10.52 13.91 -1.26
CA ASN A 52 -10.94 14.77 -2.35
C ASN A 52 -11.14 14.00 -3.66
N GLU A 53 -10.27 13.05 -4.01
CA GLU A 53 -10.46 12.16 -5.17
C GLU A 53 -11.71 11.29 -5.02
N TYR A 54 -11.97 10.73 -3.84
CA TYR A 54 -13.19 9.96 -3.58
C TYR A 54 -14.45 10.83 -3.72
N ASN A 55 -14.43 12.04 -3.16
CA ASN A 55 -15.56 12.98 -3.24
C ASN A 55 -15.79 13.48 -4.67
N ALA A 56 -14.76 13.61 -5.50
CA ALA A 56 -14.89 14.02 -6.90
C ALA A 56 -15.52 12.95 -7.81
N LEU A 57 -15.59 11.70 -7.34
CA LEU A 57 -16.25 10.58 -8.03
C LEU A 57 -17.75 10.46 -7.67
N HIS A 58 -18.29 11.38 -6.86
CA HIS A 58 -19.69 11.43 -6.42
C HIS A 58 -20.31 12.80 -6.75
#